data_AF-X0X9S9-F1
#
_entry.id   AF-X0X9S9-F1
#
_cell.length_a   1.000
_cell.length_b   1.000
_cell.length_c   1.000
_cell.angle_alpha   90.00
_cell.angle_beta   90.00
_cell.angle_gamma   90.00
#
_symmetry.space_group_name_H-M   'P 1'
#
loop_
_entity.id
_entity.type
_entity.pdbx_description
1 polymer ?
#
loop_
_entity_poly.entity_id
_entity_poly.type
_entity_poly.pdbx_seq_one_letter_code
_entity_poly.pdbx_strand_id
1 'polypeptide(L)'
;ELVLIKDHINLLGANPLRGPNPQGFGPRFPDMSESYSKKLRALAQEVAAGQGGGGNLQEGVYAAFAGPTYETPAEVEMAERMGADLVGMSTVPEVIAARYLGMEVLGVSMVTNMAAGILDKPLSHQEVMETAAQVVPGLSRLLRGILSRIAPS
;
A
#
# COMPACT_ATOMS: atom_id res chain seq x y z
N GLU A 1 4.99 -9.81 -6.51
CA GLU A 1 5.48 -8.62 -7.24
C GLU A 1 5.43 -7.38 -6.34
N LEU A 2 6.03 -6.25 -6.75
CA LEU A 2 5.94 -4.97 -6.02
C LEU A 2 4.99 -4.02 -6.75
N VAL A 3 4.05 -3.44 -6.01
CA VAL A 3 3.04 -2.50 -6.54
C VAL A 3 3.08 -1.23 -5.71
N LEU A 4 3.17 -0.08 -6.38
CA LEU A 4 3.00 1.22 -5.73
C LEU A 4 1.53 1.44 -5.42
N ILE A 5 1.22 1.88 -4.21
CA ILE A 5 -0.14 2.24 -3.85
C ILE A 5 -0.38 3.68 -4.34
N LYS A 6 -1.30 3.84 -5.29
CA LYS A 6 -1.68 5.17 -5.82
C LYS A 6 -2.86 5.78 -5.07
N ASP A 7 -3.72 4.93 -4.49
CA ASP A 7 -4.90 5.33 -3.72
C ASP A 7 -5.36 4.19 -2.78
N HIS A 8 -6.32 4.44 -1.90
CA HIS A 8 -6.89 3.42 -1.03
C HIS A 8 -8.40 3.51 -0.83
N ILE A 9 -9.00 2.40 -0.40
CA ILE A 9 -10.37 2.27 0.09
C ILE A 9 -10.30 1.80 1.55
N ASN A 10 -10.86 2.57 2.47
CA ASN A 10 -10.90 2.21 3.90
C ASN A 10 -12.16 1.40 4.23
N LEU A 11 -12.04 0.07 4.30
CA LEU A 11 -13.13 -0.84 4.70
C LEU A 11 -12.99 -1.32 6.15
N LEU A 12 -12.14 -0.70 6.96
CA LEU A 12 -11.91 -1.09 8.37
C LEU A 12 -13.09 -0.76 9.30
N GLY A 13 -14.07 0.02 8.83
CA GLY A 13 -15.17 0.53 9.66
C GLY A 13 -14.75 1.53 10.74
N ALA A 14 -13.48 1.96 10.72
CA ALA A 14 -12.90 2.89 11.68
C ALA A 14 -12.02 3.94 10.99
N ASN A 15 -11.84 5.08 11.65
CA ASN A 15 -10.94 6.14 11.22
C ASN A 15 -10.09 6.58 12.42
N PRO A 16 -8.75 6.63 12.30
CA PRO A 16 -7.86 6.96 13.42
C PRO A 16 -8.03 8.39 13.95
N LEU A 17 -8.66 9.28 13.18
CA LEU A 17 -8.92 10.68 13.58
C LEU A 17 -10.27 10.87 14.28
N ARG A 18 -11.01 9.77 14.51
CA ARG A 18 -12.27 9.82 15.26
C ARG A 18 -12.00 10.21 16.72
N GLY A 19 -12.71 11.21 17.21
CA GLY A 19 -12.55 11.74 18.56
C GLY A 19 -12.19 13.22 18.57
N PRO A 20 -11.75 13.78 19.71
CA PRO A 20 -11.22 15.14 19.81
C PRO A 20 -10.01 15.35 18.89
N ASN A 21 -9.83 16.56 18.36
CA ASN A 21 -8.67 16.94 17.56
C ASN A 21 -7.74 17.83 18.39
N PRO A 22 -6.59 17.34 18.87
CA PRO A 22 -5.63 18.16 19.59
C PRO A 22 -5.10 19.30 18.72
N GLN A 23 -4.91 20.48 19.32
CA GLN A 23 -4.29 21.60 18.61
C GLN A 23 -2.82 21.29 18.31
N GLY A 24 -2.31 21.76 17.17
CA GLY A 24 -0.89 21.71 16.82
C GLY A 24 -0.42 20.47 16.04
N PHE A 25 -1.27 19.46 15.82
CA PHE A 25 -0.90 18.30 15.01
C PHE A 25 -1.32 18.45 13.54
N GLY A 26 -2.62 18.58 13.30
CA GLY A 26 -3.18 18.63 11.95
C GLY A 26 -4.58 19.24 11.89
N PRO A 27 -5.08 19.50 10.67
CA PRO A 27 -6.42 20.04 10.48
C PRO A 27 -7.47 19.02 10.93
N ARG A 28 -8.64 19.51 11.38
CA ARG A 28 -9.76 18.63 11.74
C ARG A 28 -10.23 17.77 10.57
N PHE A 29 -10.14 18.32 9.35
CA PHE A 29 -10.55 17.67 8.11
C PHE A 29 -9.37 17.70 7.13
N PRO A 30 -8.44 16.73 7.20
CA PRO A 30 -7.32 16.66 6.26
C PRO A 30 -7.81 16.29 4.86
N ASP A 31 -7.21 16.89 3.84
CA ASP A 31 -7.42 16.48 2.45
C ASP A 31 -6.70 15.15 2.17
N MET A 32 -7.41 14.24 1.50
CA MET A 32 -6.92 12.90 1.15
C MET A 32 -6.82 12.69 -0.37
N SER A 33 -7.05 13.74 -1.18
CA SER A 33 -7.02 13.66 -2.65
C SER A 33 -5.65 13.26 -3.22
N GLU A 34 -4.59 13.50 -2.45
CA GLU A 34 -3.23 13.02 -2.72
C GLU A 34 -2.65 12.35 -1.47
N SER A 35 -3.28 11.26 -1.04
CA SER A 35 -2.83 10.47 0.11
C SER A 35 -1.47 9.82 -0.11
N TYR A 36 -1.12 9.53 -1.37
CA TYR A 36 0.16 8.98 -1.79
C TYR A 36 0.81 9.96 -2.76
N SER A 37 1.99 10.49 -2.38
CA SER A 37 2.66 11.58 -3.08
C SER A 37 2.99 11.19 -4.52
N LYS A 38 2.49 11.96 -5.50
CA LYS A 38 2.81 11.76 -6.92
C LYS A 38 4.31 11.87 -7.17
N LYS A 39 4.98 12.79 -6.47
CA LYS A 39 6.42 13.00 -6.53
C LYS A 39 7.19 11.76 -6.06
N LEU A 40 6.82 11.19 -4.90
CA LEU A 40 7.49 10.00 -4.39
C LEU A 40 7.23 8.76 -5.26
N ARG A 41 6.03 8.62 -5.83
CA ARG A 41 5.72 7.54 -6.77
C ARG A 41 6.53 7.66 -8.06
N ALA A 42 6.63 8.86 -8.64
CA ALA A 42 7.47 9.11 -9.81
C ALA A 42 8.95 8.78 -9.53
N LEU A 43 9.46 9.17 -8.36
CA LEU A 43 10.81 8.83 -7.93
C LEU A 43 11.01 7.30 -7.83
N ALA A 44 10.03 6.58 -7.26
CA ALA A 44 10.09 5.13 -7.17
C ALA A 44 10.13 4.46 -8.55
N GLN A 45 9.36 4.97 -9.52
CA GLN A 45 9.39 4.52 -10.92
C GLN A 45 10.77 4.73 -11.54
N GLU A 46 11.36 5.91 -11.38
CA GLU A 46 12.70 6.23 -11.91
C GLU A 46 13.78 5.32 -11.31
N VAL A 47 13.72 5.08 -10.00
CA VAL A 47 14.66 4.21 -9.30
C VAL A 47 14.51 2.77 -9.80
N ALA A 48 13.29 2.27 -9.99
CA ALA A 48 13.04 0.94 -10.53
C ALA A 48 13.55 0.80 -11.97
N ALA A 49 13.27 1.78 -12.84
CA ALA A 49 13.73 1.78 -14.23
C ALA A 49 15.26 1.76 -14.34
N GLY A 50 15.96 2.50 -13.47
CA GLY A 50 17.43 2.55 -13.43
C GLY A 50 18.12 1.25 -12.99
N GLN A 51 17.40 0.28 -12.42
CA GLN A 51 17.96 -0.98 -11.93
C GLN A 51 18.06 -2.08 -13.00
N GLY A 52 17.75 -1.78 -14.27
CA GLY A 52 17.97 -2.68 -15.41
C GLY A 52 16.96 -3.84 -15.52
N GLY A 53 15.86 -3.81 -14.75
CA GLY A 53 14.82 -4.83 -14.73
C GLY A 53 13.69 -4.68 -15.77
N GLY A 54 13.70 -3.63 -16.58
CA GLY A 54 12.84 -3.48 -17.77
C GLY A 54 11.33 -3.25 -17.56
N GLY A 55 10.82 -3.26 -16.33
CA GLY A 55 9.40 -3.01 -16.03
C GLY A 55 9.18 -1.76 -15.19
N ASN A 56 8.17 -0.95 -15.56
CA ASN A 56 7.59 0.04 -14.64
C ASN A 56 6.96 -0.69 -13.46
N LEU A 57 7.09 -0.14 -12.25
CA LEU A 57 6.32 -0.63 -11.11
C LEU A 57 4.84 -0.44 -11.43
N GLN A 58 4.02 -1.45 -11.15
CA GLN A 58 2.58 -1.28 -11.27
C GLN A 58 2.08 -0.30 -10.20
N GLU A 59 0.95 0.36 -10.49
CA GLU A 59 0.28 1.24 -9.53
C GLU A 59 -1.16 0.83 -9.31
N GLY A 60 -1.55 0.63 -8.04
CA GLY A 60 -2.85 0.08 -7.69
C GLY A 60 -3.56 0.78 -6.53
N VAL A 61 -4.86 0.59 -6.46
CA VAL A 61 -5.73 1.00 -5.35
C VAL A 61 -5.77 -0.10 -4.29
N TYR A 62 -5.50 0.24 -3.03
CA TYR A 62 -5.47 -0.71 -1.91
C TYR A 62 -6.73 -0.65 -1.06
N ALA A 63 -7.46 -1.76 -0.95
CA ALA A 63 -8.60 -1.88 -0.02
C ALA A 63 -8.16 -2.50 1.32
N ALA A 64 -8.40 -1.78 2.42
CA ALA A 64 -8.08 -2.24 3.78
C ALA A 64 -9.29 -2.92 4.44
N PHE A 65 -9.20 -4.22 4.68
CA PHE A 65 -10.15 -5.04 5.43
C PHE A 65 -9.72 -5.21 6.89
N ALA A 66 -10.65 -5.46 7.81
CA ALA A 66 -10.32 -5.57 9.23
C ALA A 66 -9.58 -6.87 9.59
N GLY A 67 -9.81 -7.96 8.84
CA GLY A 67 -9.34 -9.29 9.21
C GLY A 67 -9.91 -9.78 10.55
N PRO A 68 -9.33 -10.82 11.18
CA PRO A 68 -8.14 -11.57 10.76
C PRO A 68 -8.44 -12.69 9.76
N THR A 69 -9.71 -12.93 9.43
CA THR A 69 -10.09 -13.87 8.35
C THR A 69 -9.66 -13.29 7.02
N TYR A 70 -9.11 -14.13 6.14
CA TYR A 70 -8.98 -13.76 4.72
C TYR A 70 -10.37 -13.53 4.12
N GLU A 71 -10.37 -12.76 3.03
CA GLU A 71 -11.57 -12.42 2.30
C GLU A 71 -12.18 -13.66 1.66
N THR A 72 -13.51 -13.74 1.66
CA THR A 72 -14.24 -14.67 0.80
C THR A 72 -14.12 -14.25 -0.67
N PRO A 73 -14.33 -15.17 -1.64
CA PRO A 73 -14.33 -14.79 -3.06
C PRO A 73 -15.31 -13.67 -3.40
N ALA A 74 -16.46 -13.62 -2.72
CA ALA A 74 -17.45 -12.56 -2.91
C ALA A 74 -16.97 -11.19 -2.39
N GLU A 75 -16.20 -11.16 -1.29
CA GLU A 75 -15.59 -9.93 -0.77
C GLU A 75 -14.44 -9.45 -1.66
N VAL A 76 -13.67 -10.36 -2.25
CA VAL A 76 -12.65 -10.04 -3.25
C VAL A 76 -13.30 -9.44 -4.50
N GLU A 77 -14.36 -10.06 -5.03
CA GLU A 77 -15.11 -9.53 -6.17
C GLU A 77 -15.74 -8.16 -5.86
N MET A 78 -16.26 -7.99 -4.65
CA MET A 78 -16.76 -6.69 -4.17
C MET A 78 -15.65 -5.63 -4.22
N ALA A 79 -14.45 -5.93 -3.69
CA ALA A 79 -13.33 -5.00 -3.70
C ALA A 79 -12.89 -4.64 -5.12
N GLU A 80 -12.81 -5.62 -6.01
CA GLU A 80 -12.48 -5.41 -7.44
C GLU A 80 -13.53 -4.51 -8.11
N ARG A 81 -14.82 -4.78 -7.89
CA ARG A 81 -15.93 -3.94 -8.41
C ARG A 81 -15.93 -2.52 -7.84
N MET A 82 -15.38 -2.32 -6.65
CA MET A 82 -15.14 -0.99 -6.07
C MET A 82 -13.88 -0.31 -6.65
N GLY A 83 -13.12 -1.00 -7.49
CA GLY A 83 -11.91 -0.50 -8.15
C GLY A 83 -10.61 -0.76 -7.38
N ALA A 84 -10.60 -1.69 -6.42
CA ALA A 84 -9.38 -2.09 -5.74
C ALA A 84 -8.54 -3.04 -6.62
N ASP A 85 -7.23 -2.80 -6.67
CA ASP A 85 -6.24 -3.67 -7.30
C ASP A 85 -5.55 -4.60 -6.27
N LEU A 86 -5.60 -4.20 -5.00
CA LEU A 86 -4.92 -4.86 -3.88
C LEU A 86 -5.87 -4.93 -2.68
N VAL A 87 -5.75 -5.99 -1.88
CA VAL A 87 -6.40 -6.11 -0.57
C VAL A 87 -5.37 -6.37 0.52
N GLY A 88 -5.67 -5.95 1.73
CA GLY A 88 -4.93 -6.35 2.93
C GLY A 88 -5.54 -5.75 4.18
N MET A 89 -4.84 -5.87 5.31
CA MET A 89 -5.43 -5.64 6.63
C MET A 89 -4.77 -4.53 7.45
N SER A 90 -4.06 -3.61 6.80
CA SER A 90 -3.26 -2.57 7.49
C SER A 90 -3.10 -1.31 6.64
N THR A 91 -2.09 -0.49 6.95
CA THR A 91 -1.54 0.60 6.13
C THR A 91 -2.41 1.85 6.05
N VAL A 92 -3.72 1.70 5.80
CA VAL A 92 -4.64 2.84 5.63
C VAL A 92 -4.73 3.73 6.88
N PRO A 93 -4.82 3.20 8.12
CA PRO A 93 -4.80 4.05 9.32
C PRO A 93 -3.52 4.87 9.45
N GLU A 94 -2.36 4.27 9.16
CA GLU A 94 -1.06 4.92 9.22
C GLU A 94 -0.94 6.02 8.15
N VAL A 95 -1.45 5.77 6.93
CA VAL A 95 -1.50 6.77 5.85
C VAL A 95 -2.37 7.96 6.27
N ILE A 96 -3.57 7.72 6.80
CA ILE A 96 -4.45 8.79 7.30
C ILE A 96 -3.73 9.62 8.37
N ALA A 97 -3.08 8.97 9.33
CA ALA A 97 -2.34 9.66 10.39
C ALA A 97 -1.15 10.46 9.85
N ALA A 98 -0.37 9.90 8.92
CA ALA A 98 0.75 10.59 8.30
C ALA A 98 0.30 11.83 7.51
N ARG A 99 -0.79 11.72 6.75
CA ARG A 99 -1.37 12.86 6.01
C ARG A 99 -1.95 13.92 6.94
N TYR A 100 -2.59 13.52 8.04
CA TYR A 100 -3.01 14.42 9.09
C TYR A 100 -1.83 15.24 9.67
N LEU A 101 -0.65 14.63 9.80
CA LEU A 101 0.59 15.28 10.25
C LEU A 101 1.34 16.04 9.13
N GLY A 102 0.77 16.12 7.92
CA GLY A 102 1.39 16.83 6.79
C GLY A 102 2.55 16.10 6.11
N MET A 103 2.75 14.80 6.38
CA MET A 103 3.85 14.02 5.80
C MET A 103 3.55 13.60 4.35
N GLU A 104 4.55 13.63 3.47
CA GLU A 104 4.47 12.92 2.19
C GLU A 104 4.57 11.40 2.43
N VAL A 105 3.74 10.63 1.72
CA VAL A 105 3.67 9.17 1.89
C VAL A 105 3.94 8.47 0.56
N LEU A 106 4.77 7.42 0.62
CA LEU A 106 4.93 6.43 -0.43
C LEU A 106 4.46 5.07 0.11
N GLY A 107 3.50 4.45 -0.56
CA GLY A 107 3.04 3.09 -0.26
C GLY A 107 3.60 2.10 -1.27
N VAL A 108 4.17 1.00 -0.79
CA VAL A 108 4.61 -0.13 -1.62
C VAL A 108 4.03 -1.41 -1.04
N SER A 109 3.18 -2.09 -1.81
CA SER A 109 2.65 -3.39 -1.45
C SER A 109 3.46 -4.49 -2.11
N MET A 110 3.65 -5.59 -1.37
CA MET A 110 4.22 -6.82 -1.90
C MET A 110 3.08 -7.80 -2.13
N VAL A 111 2.81 -8.10 -3.40
CA VAL A 111 1.82 -9.10 -3.78
C VAL A 111 2.44 -10.47 -3.56
N THR A 112 2.03 -11.12 -2.47
CA THR A 112 2.48 -12.45 -2.05
C THR A 112 1.60 -13.58 -2.61
N ASN A 113 0.39 -13.27 -3.05
CA ASN A 113 -0.60 -14.22 -3.55
C ASN A 113 -1.63 -13.51 -4.43
N MET A 114 -2.28 -14.25 -5.34
CA MET A 114 -3.56 -13.82 -5.90
C MET A 114 -4.62 -13.94 -4.80
N ALA A 115 -5.57 -13.02 -4.73
CA ALA A 115 -6.64 -13.02 -3.72
C ALA A 115 -7.47 -14.32 -3.76
N ALA A 116 -8.14 -14.64 -2.65
CA ALA A 116 -8.94 -15.86 -2.52
C ALA A 116 -9.97 -15.99 -3.66
N GLY A 117 -10.03 -17.16 -4.30
CA GLY A 117 -10.93 -17.43 -5.42
C GLY A 117 -10.34 -17.17 -6.82
N ILE A 118 -9.13 -16.60 -6.92
CA ILE A 118 -8.41 -16.48 -8.21
C ILE A 118 -7.61 -17.75 -8.53
N LEU A 119 -7.20 -18.50 -7.51
CA LEU A 119 -6.58 -19.82 -7.63
C LEU A 119 -7.41 -20.83 -6.82
N ASP A 120 -7.62 -22.04 -7.35
CA ASP A 120 -8.36 -23.14 -6.71
C ASP A 120 -7.64 -23.77 -5.49
N LYS A 121 -6.79 -23.00 -4.80
CA LYS A 121 -6.01 -23.45 -3.64
C LYS A 121 -6.30 -22.60 -2.39
N PRO A 122 -6.43 -23.23 -1.20
CA PRO A 122 -6.50 -22.50 0.05
C PRO A 122 -5.25 -21.63 0.27
N LEU A 123 -5.43 -20.40 0.73
CA LEU A 123 -4.31 -19.52 1.10
C LEU A 123 -3.69 -20.02 2.41
N SER A 124 -2.37 -20.25 2.42
CA SER A 124 -1.62 -20.56 3.65
C SER A 124 -0.68 -19.42 4.05
N HIS A 125 -0.58 -19.16 5.35
CA HIS A 125 0.37 -18.17 5.88
C HIS A 125 1.83 -18.52 5.53
N GLN A 126 2.14 -19.81 5.40
CA GLN A 126 3.48 -20.27 5.05
C GLN A 126 3.87 -19.90 3.61
N GLU A 127 2.98 -20.09 2.63
CA GLU A 127 3.23 -19.69 1.22
C GLU A 127 3.43 -18.18 1.07
N VAL A 128 2.70 -17.38 1.87
CA VAL A 128 2.89 -15.92 1.94
C VAL A 128 4.30 -15.58 2.38
N MET A 129 4.81 -16.25 3.42
CA MET A 129 6.17 -16.01 3.95
C MET A 129 7.27 -16.46 2.99
N GLU A 130 7.10 -17.58 2.29
CA GLU A 130 8.06 -18.07 1.30
C GLU A 130 8.15 -17.13 0.09
N THR A 131 7.01 -16.65 -0.40
CA THR A 131 6.96 -15.69 -1.51
C THR A 131 7.56 -14.33 -1.10
N ALA A 132 7.29 -13.89 0.14
CA ALA A 132 7.88 -12.68 0.69
C ALA A 132 9.41 -12.70 0.63
N ALA A 133 10.04 -13.82 1.03
CA ALA A 133 11.49 -13.96 1.05
C ALA A 133 12.16 -13.73 -0.33
N GLN A 134 11.48 -14.10 -1.41
CA GLN A 134 11.98 -13.92 -2.78
C GLN A 134 11.92 -12.46 -3.26
N VAL A 135 10.97 -11.67 -2.74
CA VAL A 135 10.73 -10.28 -3.16
C VAL A 135 11.52 -9.27 -2.31
N VAL A 136 11.87 -9.63 -1.07
CA VAL A 136 12.62 -8.77 -0.13
C VAL A 136 13.90 -8.15 -0.72
N PRO A 137 14.75 -8.87 -1.49
CA PRO A 137 15.94 -8.26 -2.09
C PRO A 137 15.60 -7.14 -3.08
N GLY A 138 14.53 -7.32 -3.87
CA GLY A 138 14.04 -6.30 -4.80
C GLY A 138 13.51 -5.07 -4.08
N LEU A 139 12.69 -5.27 -3.04
CA LEU A 139 12.19 -4.18 -2.20
C LEU A 139 13.33 -3.42 -1.53
N SER A 140 14.30 -4.13 -0.98
CA SER A 140 15.47 -3.52 -0.33
C SER A 140 16.28 -2.65 -1.28
N ARG A 141 16.49 -3.09 -2.52
CA ARG A 141 17.16 -2.28 -3.56
C ARG A 141 16.35 -1.04 -3.92
N LEU A 142 15.04 -1.20 -4.12
CA LEU A 142 14.14 -0.08 -4.41
C LEU A 142 14.18 0.99 -3.30
N LEU A 143 13.98 0.58 -2.05
CA LEU A 143 13.98 1.49 -0.91
C LEU A 143 15.33 2.20 -0.74
N ARG A 144 16.46 1.50 -0.88
CA ARG A 144 17.79 2.13 -0.82
C ARG A 144 17.98 3.18 -1.91
N GLY A 145 17.54 2.90 -3.14
CA GLY A 145 17.64 3.84 -4.25
C GLY A 145 16.72 5.06 -4.11
N ILE A 146 15.56 4.91 -3.47
CA ILE A 146 14.68 6.04 -3.14
C ILE A 146 15.29 6.87 -2.02
N LEU A 147 15.73 6.22 -0.93
CA LEU A 147 16.30 6.88 0.24
C LEU A 147 17.53 7.74 -0.12
N SER A 148 18.40 7.26 -1.02
CA SER A 148 19.57 8.02 -1.47
C SER A 148 19.23 9.29 -2.27
N ARG A 149 17.98 9.44 -2.74
CA ARG A 149 17.52 10.60 -3.51
C ARG A 149 16.61 11.54 -2.71
N ILE A 150 16.11 11.12 -1.54
CA ILE A 150 15.29 11.96 -0.65
C ILE A 150 16.04 12.44 0.59
N ALA A 151 17.11 11.75 1.01
CA ALA A 151 17.93 12.22 2.11
C ALA A 151 18.71 13.47 1.68
N PRO A 152 18.76 14.53 2.50
CA PRO A 152 19.68 15.63 2.24
C PRO A 152 21.12 15.09 2.26
N SER A 153 21.87 15.42 1.22
CA SER A 153 23.33 15.22 1.15
C SER A 153 24.04 15.93 2.30
#